data_AF-A0A1F5V0P1-F1
#
_entry.id   AF-A0A1F5V0P1-F1
#
_cell.length_a   1.000
_cell.length_b   1.000
_cell.length_c   1.000
_cell.angle_alpha   90.00
_cell.angle_beta   90.00
_cell.angle_gamma   90.00
#
_symmetry.space_group_name_H-M   'P 1'
#
loop_
_entity.id
_entity.type
_entity.pdbx_description
1 polymer ?
#
loop_
_entity_poly.entity_id
_entity_poly.type
_entity_poly.pdbx_seq_one_letter_code
_entity_poly.pdbx_strand_id
1 'polypeptide(L)'
;MIFASLFGELVMGLGRGLYVWAAAAFCAAFFLPIINGSNQAIWQTKVAPDVQGRVFATRRLIAQIAAPVAMLLAGPLADRVFEPAMRSESALANLFDGFVGTGPGAGMSLMFVFAGALGALSGLGGYAFSAVRNAEDLLPDHDHDRALVED
;
A
#
# COMPACT_ATOMS: atom_id res chain seq x y z
N MET A 1 -0.41 -4.93 4.46
CA MET A 1 -0.10 -4.46 3.09
C MET A 1 0.15 -5.59 2.11
N ILE A 2 1.00 -6.57 2.44
CA ILE A 2 1.32 -7.71 1.55
C ILE A 2 0.08 -8.31 0.85
N PHE A 3 -0.91 -8.75 1.62
CA PHE A 3 -2.11 -9.38 1.04
C PHE A 3 -2.97 -8.42 0.21
N ALA A 4 -3.11 -7.17 0.63
CA ALA A 4 -3.84 -6.15 -0.14
C ALA A 4 -3.18 -5.92 -1.50
N SER A 5 -1.85 -5.88 -1.55
CA SER A 5 -1.11 -5.63 -2.78
C SER A 5 -1.03 -6.86 -3.70
N LEU A 6 -0.87 -8.06 -3.14
CA LEU A 6 -0.83 -9.29 -3.94
C LEU A 6 -2.20 -9.68 -4.49
N PHE A 7 -3.26 -9.63 -3.67
CA PHE A 7 -4.60 -10.05 -4.09
C PHE A 7 -5.47 -8.91 -4.64
N GLY A 8 -5.11 -7.66 -4.34
CA GLY A 8 -5.77 -6.47 -4.87
C GLY A 8 -5.04 -5.94 -6.09
N GLU A 9 -4.04 -5.09 -5.89
CA GLU A 9 -3.37 -4.35 -6.98
C GLU A 9 -2.76 -5.26 -8.06
N LEU A 10 -2.07 -6.33 -7.67
CA LEU A 10 -1.42 -7.23 -8.63
C LEU A 10 -2.45 -8.04 -9.43
N VAL A 11 -3.50 -8.56 -8.80
CA VAL A 11 -4.60 -9.25 -9.51
C VAL A 11 -5.40 -8.27 -10.38
N MET A 12 -5.56 -7.02 -9.94
CA MET A 12 -6.20 -5.97 -10.73
C MET A 12 -5.46 -5.75 -12.05
N GLY A 13 -4.14 -5.67 -12.00
CA GLY A 13 -3.29 -5.51 -13.19
C GLY A 13 -3.22 -6.73 -14.09
N LEU A 14 -3.30 -7.95 -13.54
CA LEU A 14 -3.31 -9.20 -14.33
C LEU A 14 -4.71 -9.58 -14.84
N GLY A 15 -5.76 -8.93 -14.32
CA GLY A 15 -7.14 -9.25 -14.64
C GLY A 15 -7.53 -8.83 -16.05
N ARG A 16 -8.27 -9.70 -16.75
CA ARG A 16 -8.78 -9.46 -18.11
C ARG A 16 -10.31 -9.42 -18.22
N GLY A 17 -11.00 -9.39 -17.08
CA GLY A 17 -12.46 -9.44 -17.06
C GLY A 17 -13.06 -8.89 -15.78
N LEU A 18 -14.32 -8.47 -15.87
CA LEU A 18 -15.05 -7.78 -14.82
C LEU A 18 -15.03 -8.52 -13.48
N TYR A 19 -15.25 -9.83 -13.48
CA TYR A 19 -15.28 -10.62 -12.25
C TYR A 19 -13.92 -10.67 -11.54
N VAL A 20 -12.82 -10.71 -12.30
CA VAL A 20 -11.47 -10.69 -11.72
C VAL A 20 -11.17 -9.33 -11.11
N TRP A 21 -11.52 -8.25 -11.80
CA TRP A 21 -11.37 -6.89 -11.27
C TRP A 21 -12.25 -6.64 -10.04
N ALA A 22 -13.47 -7.16 -10.03
CA ALA A 22 -14.36 -7.06 -8.87
C ALA A 22 -13.78 -7.79 -7.66
N ALA A 23 -13.26 -9.02 -7.85
CA ALA A 23 -12.59 -9.77 -6.79
C ALA A 23 -11.34 -9.05 -6.29
N ALA A 24 -10.51 -8.51 -7.19
CA ALA A 24 -9.33 -7.74 -6.85
C ALA A 24 -9.67 -6.47 -6.04
N ALA A 25 -10.64 -5.69 -6.50
CA ALA A 25 -11.12 -4.50 -5.81
C ALA A 25 -11.70 -4.83 -4.43
N PHE A 26 -12.44 -5.95 -4.32
CA PHE A 26 -12.93 -6.45 -3.05
C PHE A 26 -11.78 -6.81 -2.10
N CYS A 27 -10.79 -7.57 -2.56
CA CYS A 27 -9.62 -7.93 -1.75
C CYS A 27 -8.87 -6.69 -1.26
N ALA A 28 -8.61 -5.72 -2.14
CA ALA A 28 -8.01 -4.46 -1.74
C ALA A 28 -8.83 -3.77 -0.63
N ALA A 29 -10.13 -3.57 -0.88
CA ALA A 29 -11.03 -2.92 0.07
C ALA A 29 -11.19 -3.69 1.40
N PHE A 30 -11.12 -5.02 1.38
CA PHE A 30 -11.27 -5.87 2.55
C PHE A 30 -10.08 -5.79 3.51
N PHE A 31 -8.85 -5.77 2.98
CA PHE A 31 -7.65 -5.72 3.81
C PHE A 31 -7.37 -4.33 4.38
N LEU A 32 -7.82 -3.26 3.72
CA LEU A 32 -7.57 -1.88 4.14
C LEU A 32 -8.06 -1.57 5.57
N PRO A 33 -9.31 -1.91 5.97
CA PRO A 33 -9.80 -1.72 7.33
C PRO A 33 -9.00 -2.49 8.37
N ILE A 34 -8.59 -3.72 8.07
CA ILE A 34 -7.78 -4.55 8.98
C ILE A 34 -6.44 -3.87 9.24
N ILE A 35 -5.74 -3.45 8.18
CA ILE A 35 -4.46 -2.76 8.29
C ILE A 35 -4.59 -1.46 9.08
N ASN A 36 -5.58 -0.63 8.72
CA ASN A 36 -5.78 0.67 9.36
C ASN A 36 -6.23 0.53 10.82
N GLY A 37 -7.11 -0.44 11.12
CA GLY A 37 -7.60 -0.71 12.47
C GLY A 37 -6.49 -1.18 13.40
N SER A 38 -5.72 -2.18 13.00
CA SER A 38 -4.57 -2.65 13.79
C SER A 38 -3.53 -1.56 13.99
N ASN A 39 -3.19 -0.82 12.93
CA ASN A 39 -2.25 0.30 13.07
C ASN A 39 -2.84 1.40 13.99
N GLN A 40 -4.14 1.72 13.88
CA GLN A 40 -4.77 2.74 14.73
C GLN A 40 -4.73 2.32 16.21
N ALA A 41 -4.98 1.05 16.52
CA ALA A 41 -4.92 0.50 17.88
C ALA A 41 -3.51 0.61 18.46
N ILE A 42 -2.46 0.18 17.73
CA ILE A 42 -1.06 0.30 18.18
C ILE A 42 -0.75 1.75 18.56
N TRP A 43 -1.05 2.71 17.68
CA TRP A 43 -0.75 4.11 17.96
C TRP A 43 -1.57 4.68 19.13
N GLN A 44 -2.80 4.23 19.34
CA GLN A 44 -3.61 4.65 20.49
C GLN A 44 -3.05 4.12 21.81
N THR A 45 -2.55 2.89 21.82
CA THR A 45 -1.98 2.28 23.02
C THR A 45 -0.60 2.88 23.36
N LYS A 46 0.23 3.15 22.35
CA LYS A 46 1.61 3.63 22.57
C LYS A 46 1.77 5.13 22.76
N VAL A 47 0.80 5.95 22.36
CA VAL A 47 0.92 7.42 22.44
C VAL A 47 0.14 7.97 23.61
N ALA A 48 0.81 8.77 24.45
CA ALA A 48 0.20 9.42 25.59
C ALA A 48 -0.96 10.37 25.19
N PRO A 49 -2.10 10.36 25.92
CA PRO A 49 -3.31 11.08 25.53
C PRO A 49 -3.14 12.59 25.28
N ASP A 50 -2.22 13.22 26.00
CA ASP A 50 -1.93 14.66 25.94
C ASP A 50 -1.27 15.08 24.61
N VAL A 51 -0.57 14.17 23.93
CA VAL A 51 0.09 14.42 22.64
C VAL A 51 -0.55 13.70 21.44
N GLN A 52 -1.54 12.83 21.67
CA GLN A 52 -2.21 12.04 20.63
C GLN A 52 -2.69 12.91 19.45
N GLY A 53 -3.34 14.04 19.71
CA GLY A 53 -3.85 14.92 18.65
C GLY A 53 -2.75 15.40 17.69
N ARG A 54 -1.57 15.75 18.23
CA ARG A 54 -0.42 16.21 17.42
C ARG A 54 0.17 15.05 16.62
N VAL A 55 0.39 13.90 17.26
CA VAL A 55 0.95 12.71 16.60
C VAL A 55 0.05 12.22 15.47
N PHE A 56 -1.26 12.12 15.72
CA PHE A 56 -2.21 11.68 14.70
C PHE A 56 -2.35 12.68 13.55
N ALA A 57 -2.34 13.99 13.82
CA ALA A 57 -2.37 15.01 12.78
C ALA A 57 -1.14 14.93 11.86
N THR A 58 0.07 14.81 12.41
CA THR A 58 1.31 14.66 11.64
C THR A 58 1.29 13.38 10.81
N ARG A 59 0.91 12.24 11.41
CA ARG A 59 0.78 10.96 10.69
C ARG A 59 -0.22 11.08 9.53
N ARG A 60 -1.39 11.69 9.77
CA ARG A 60 -2.44 11.89 8.76
C ARG A 60 -1.92 12.74 7.60
N LEU A 61 -1.21 13.82 7.89
CA LEU A 61 -0.63 14.70 6.87
C LEU A 61 0.36 13.95 5.98
N ILE A 62 1.29 13.20 6.58
CA ILE A 62 2.27 12.40 5.83
C ILE A 62 1.56 11.40 4.91
N ALA A 63 0.54 10.69 5.41
CA ALA A 63 -0.23 9.75 4.61
C ALA A 63 -1.03 10.43 3.49
N GLN A 64 -1.60 11.61 3.75
CA GLN A 64 -2.45 12.30 2.77
C GLN A 64 -1.67 12.93 1.62
N ILE A 65 -0.39 13.26 1.80
CA ILE A 65 0.46 13.79 0.71
C ILE A 65 0.74 12.73 -0.37
N ALA A 66 0.69 11.44 -0.03
CA ALA A 66 0.91 10.38 -1.00
C ALA A 66 -0.14 10.38 -2.13
N ALA A 67 -1.40 10.70 -1.83
CA ALA A 67 -2.49 10.72 -2.81
C ALA A 67 -2.31 11.77 -3.94
N PRO A 68 -2.11 13.07 -3.67
CA PRO A 68 -1.90 14.06 -4.73
C PRO A 68 -0.62 13.79 -5.52
N VAL A 69 0.45 13.30 -4.88
CA VAL A 69 1.67 12.90 -5.59
C VAL A 69 1.39 11.75 -6.56
N ALA A 70 0.68 10.71 -6.09
CA ALA A 70 0.27 9.59 -6.95
C ALA A 70 -0.60 10.07 -8.11
N MET A 71 -1.58 10.96 -7.88
CA MET A 71 -2.44 11.50 -8.93
C MET A 71 -1.65 12.31 -9.97
N LEU A 72 -0.67 13.12 -9.52
CA LEU A 72 0.17 13.92 -10.41
C LEU A 72 1.08 13.04 -11.29
N LEU A 73 1.55 11.91 -10.76
CA LEU A 73 2.45 11.00 -11.47
C LEU A 73 1.71 9.99 -12.35
N ALA A 74 0.55 9.48 -11.91
CA ALA A 74 -0.14 8.38 -12.55
C ALA A 74 -0.57 8.70 -13.98
N GLY A 75 -1.15 9.88 -14.23
CA GLY A 75 -1.59 10.29 -15.58
C GLY A 75 -0.43 10.35 -16.58
N PRO A 76 0.61 11.18 -16.33
CA PRO A 76 1.77 11.24 -17.21
C PRO A 76 2.50 9.90 -17.38
N LEU A 77 2.63 9.09 -16.33
CA LEU A 77 3.23 7.76 -16.43
C LEU A 77 2.39 6.82 -17.30
N ALA A 78 1.06 6.83 -17.15
CA ALA A 78 0.17 6.04 -17.99
C ALA A 78 0.30 6.47 -19.46
N ASP A 79 0.03 7.75 -19.75
CA ASP A 79 -0.15 8.23 -21.12
C ASP A 79 1.17 8.36 -21.90
N ARG A 80 2.28 8.69 -21.23
CA ARG A 80 3.55 9.02 -21.90
C ARG A 80 4.64 7.97 -21.73
N VAL A 81 4.51 7.06 -20.77
CA VAL A 81 5.56 6.06 -20.47
C VAL A 81 5.05 4.65 -20.69
N PHE A 82 4.10 4.19 -19.88
CA PHE A 82 3.71 2.78 -19.85
C PHE A 82 2.84 2.40 -21.04
N GLU A 83 1.85 3.20 -21.41
CA GLU A 83 0.96 2.88 -22.54
C GLU A 83 1.72 2.89 -23.88
N PRO A 84 2.57 3.89 -24.20
CA PRO A 84 3.39 3.83 -25.41
C PRO A 84 4.43 2.70 -25.39
N ALA A 85 5.04 2.41 -24.23
CA ALA A 85 6.01 1.33 -24.10
C ALA A 85 5.37 -0.05 -24.38
N MET A 86 4.15 -0.28 -23.90
CA MET A 86 3.43 -1.54 -24.13
C MET A 86 2.87 -1.70 -25.55
N ARG A 87 2.68 -0.60 -26.28
CA ARG A 87 2.18 -0.62 -27.67
C ARG A 87 3.27 -0.70 -28.73
N SER A 88 4.52 -0.51 -28.36
CA SER A 88 5.68 -0.62 -29.24
C SER A 88 6.37 -1.97 -29.09
N GLU A 89 7.25 -2.35 -30.03
CA GLU A 89 8.14 -3.52 -29.90
C GLU A 89 9.27 -3.29 -28.88
N SER A 90 8.92 -2.73 -27.72
CA SER A 90 9.87 -2.44 -26.66
C SER A 90 10.24 -3.71 -25.88
N ALA A 91 11.40 -3.69 -25.22
CA ALA A 91 11.78 -4.78 -24.30
C ALA A 91 10.74 -4.99 -23.19
N LEU A 92 10.05 -3.92 -22.77
CA LEU A 92 9.00 -4.00 -21.75
C LEU A 92 7.77 -4.75 -22.28
N ALA A 93 7.35 -4.44 -23.51
CA ALA A 93 6.27 -5.16 -24.18
C ALA A 93 6.62 -6.64 -24.34
N ASN A 94 7.83 -6.95 -24.81
CA ASN A 94 8.28 -8.34 -24.99
C ASN A 94 8.31 -9.14 -23.67
N LEU A 95 8.64 -8.50 -22.55
CA LEU A 95 8.67 -9.15 -21.24
C LEU A 95 7.27 -9.36 -20.64
N PHE A 96 6.35 -8.43 -20.88
CA PHE A 96 5.07 -8.36 -20.17
C PHE A 96 3.82 -8.64 -21.03
N ASP A 97 3.94 -8.80 -22.35
CA ASP A 97 2.82 -9.11 -23.25
C ASP A 97 2.04 -10.36 -22.80
N GLY A 98 2.75 -11.44 -22.44
CA GLY A 98 2.10 -12.66 -21.95
C GLY A 98 1.22 -12.44 -20.70
N PHE A 99 1.56 -11.47 -19.86
CA PHE A 99 0.85 -11.20 -18.60
C PHE A 99 -0.28 -10.19 -18.76
N VAL A 100 0.03 -9.00 -19.30
CA VAL A 100 -0.92 -7.87 -19.37
C VAL A 100 -1.40 -7.58 -20.80
N GLY A 101 -0.73 -8.12 -21.82
CA GLY A 101 -1.01 -7.86 -23.23
C GLY A 101 -0.38 -6.57 -23.74
N THR A 102 -0.70 -6.20 -24.97
CA THR A 102 -0.20 -4.97 -25.66
C THR A 102 -1.32 -4.06 -26.16
N GLY A 103 -2.58 -4.41 -25.86
CA GLY A 103 -3.76 -3.64 -26.26
C GLY A 103 -3.98 -2.37 -25.42
N PRO A 104 -5.06 -1.61 -25.70
CA PRO A 104 -5.42 -0.44 -24.91
C PRO A 104 -5.57 -0.74 -23.42
N GLY A 105 -4.84 -0.01 -22.59
CA GLY A 105 -4.82 -0.16 -21.13
C GLY A 105 -3.79 -1.15 -20.60
N ALA A 106 -2.97 -1.76 -21.47
CA ALA A 106 -1.87 -2.64 -21.06
C ALA A 106 -0.84 -1.89 -20.20
N GLY A 107 -0.56 -0.62 -20.50
CA GLY A 107 0.35 0.20 -19.71
C GLY A 107 -0.18 0.43 -18.29
N MET A 108 -1.45 0.79 -18.16
CA MET A 108 -2.12 0.96 -16.86
C MET A 108 -2.18 -0.35 -16.08
N SER A 109 -2.43 -1.47 -16.77
CA SER A 109 -2.40 -2.81 -16.17
C SER A 109 -1.03 -3.13 -15.57
N LEU A 110 0.05 -2.80 -16.28
CA LEU A 110 1.42 -2.98 -15.79
C LEU A 110 1.74 -2.07 -14.60
N MET A 111 1.21 -0.84 -14.56
CA MET A 111 1.34 0.04 -13.40
C MET A 111 0.72 -0.58 -12.14
N PHE A 112 -0.43 -1.25 -12.26
CA PHE A 112 -1.04 -1.99 -11.15
C PHE A 112 -0.19 -3.18 -10.71
N VAL A 113 0.40 -3.93 -11.65
CA VAL A 113 1.33 -5.03 -11.33
C VAL A 113 2.53 -4.50 -10.53
N PHE A 114 3.15 -3.40 -10.96
CA PHE A 114 4.27 -2.82 -10.24
C PHE A 114 3.87 -2.22 -8.89
N ALA A 115 2.72 -1.55 -8.80
CA ALA A 115 2.19 -1.06 -7.53
C ALA A 115 1.98 -2.21 -6.54
N GLY A 116 1.38 -3.32 -6.99
CA GLY A 116 1.17 -4.51 -6.17
C GLY A 116 2.48 -5.19 -5.75
N ALA A 117 3.46 -5.28 -6.64
CA ALA A 117 4.77 -5.83 -6.32
C ALA A 117 5.52 -4.95 -5.29
N LEU A 118 5.57 -3.63 -5.51
CA LEU A 118 6.22 -2.70 -4.59
C LEU A 118 5.50 -2.62 -3.24
N GLY A 119 4.17 -2.65 -3.24
CA GLY A 119 3.34 -2.73 -2.04
C GLY A 119 3.61 -3.99 -1.23
N ALA A 120 3.72 -5.15 -1.88
CA ALA A 120 4.10 -6.39 -1.23
C ALA A 120 5.52 -6.34 -0.67
N LEU A 121 6.49 -5.83 -1.45
CA LEU A 121 7.88 -5.67 -1.02
C LEU A 121 8.03 -4.71 0.15
N SER A 122 7.31 -3.58 0.16
CA SER A 122 7.32 -2.65 1.31
C SER A 122 6.80 -3.30 2.59
N GLY A 123 5.73 -4.11 2.47
CA GLY A 123 5.18 -4.87 3.58
C GLY A 123 6.16 -5.92 4.11
N LEU A 124 6.85 -6.64 3.21
CA LEU A 124 7.89 -7.59 3.56
C LEU A 124 9.11 -6.91 4.18
N GLY A 125 9.54 -5.79 3.60
CA GLY A 125 10.65 -4.98 4.09
C GLY A 125 10.42 -4.48 5.52
N GLY A 126 9.18 -4.18 5.89
CA GLY A 126 8.81 -3.84 7.27
C GLY A 126 9.26 -4.90 8.30
N TYR A 127 9.23 -6.18 7.95
CA TYR A 127 9.70 -7.26 8.84
C TYR A 127 11.22 -7.33 8.99
N ALA A 128 11.98 -6.75 8.05
CA ALA A 128 13.43 -6.65 8.15
C ALA A 128 13.87 -5.57 9.15
N PHE A 129 13.02 -4.58 9.43
CA PHE A 129 13.30 -3.53 10.41
C PHE A 129 12.81 -3.95 11.79
N SER A 130 13.74 -4.28 12.70
CA SER A 130 13.41 -4.66 14.09
C SER A 130 12.58 -3.61 14.82
N ALA A 131 12.79 -2.32 14.54
CA ALA A 131 12.03 -1.22 15.11
C ALA A 131 10.54 -1.24 14.70
N VAL A 132 10.22 -1.75 13.51
CA VAL A 132 8.83 -1.89 13.03
C VAL A 132 8.24 -3.21 13.53
N ARG A 133 8.99 -4.31 13.40
CA ARG A 133 8.54 -5.65 13.80
C ARG A 133 8.27 -5.77 15.30
N ASN A 134 9.12 -5.20 16.13
CA ASN A 134 9.05 -5.30 17.58
C ASN A 134 8.52 -4.01 18.22
N ALA A 135 7.82 -3.16 17.46
CA ALA A 135 7.35 -1.85 17.94
C ALA A 135 6.48 -1.97 19.20
N GLU A 136 5.67 -3.04 19.30
CA GLU A 136 4.82 -3.30 20.45
C GLU A 136 5.60 -3.73 21.71
N ASP A 137 6.74 -4.39 21.54
CA ASP A 137 7.60 -4.82 22.66
C ASP A 137 8.56 -3.72 23.11
N LEU A 138 9.04 -2.89 22.17
CA LEU A 138 10.07 -1.89 22.40
C LEU A 138 9.53 -0.61 23.05
N LEU A 139 8.25 -0.29 22.85
CA LEU A 139 7.60 0.89 23.40
C LEU A 139 6.61 0.44 24.48
N PRO A 140 6.70 0.92 25.73
CA PRO A 140 5.69 0.63 26.74
C PRO A 140 4.35 1.26 26.36
N ASP A 141 3.27 0.68 26.86
CA ASP A 141 1.93 1.28 26.74
C ASP A 141 1.87 2.55 27.59
N HIS A 142 1.09 3.55 27.15
CA HIS A 142 1.08 4.86 27.78
C HIS A 142 0.54 4.87 29.22
N ASP A 143 -0.16 3.82 29.64
CA ASP A 143 -0.74 3.60 30.96
C ASP A 143 0.18 2.79 31.89
N HIS A 144 1.28 2.22 31.38
CA HIS A 144 2.22 1.42 32.17
C HIS A 144 2.81 2.19 33.37
N ASP A 145 3.21 3.45 33.17
CA ASP A 145 3.80 4.28 34.23
C ASP A 145 2.75 4.78 35.25
N ARG A 146 1.47 4.84 34.88
CA ARG A 146 0.39 5.21 35.82
C ARG A 146 0.09 4.08 36.79
N ALA A 147 0.13 2.83 36.33
CA ALA A 147 -0.09 1.66 37.18
C ALA A 147 0.98 1.51 38.27
N LEU A 148 2.25 1.86 37.98
CA LEU A 148 3.35 1.79 38.95
C LEU A 148 3.30 2.85 40.06
N VAL A 149 2.48 3.90 39.91
CA VAL A 149 2.31 4.98 40.89
C VAL A 149 1.07 4.76 41.77
N GLU A 150 0.13 3.91 41.34
CA GLU A 150 -1.10 3.61 42.06
C GLU A 150 -0.98 2.38 43.00
N ASP A 151 0.11 1.60 42.92
CA ASP A 151 0.50 0.49 43.82
C ASP A 151 1.45 0.96 44.95
#